data_AF-A0A0F9CT25-F1
#
_entry.id   AF-A0A0F9CT25-F1
#
_cell.length_a   1.000
_cell.length_b   1.000
_cell.length_c   1.000
_cell.angle_alpha   90.00
_cell.angle_beta   90.00
_cell.angle_gamma   90.00
#
_symmetry.space_group_name_H-M   'P 1'
#
loop_
_entity.id
_entity.type
_entity.pdbx_description
1 polymer ?
#
loop_
_entity_poly.entity_id
_entity_poly.type
_entity_poly.pdbx_seq_one_letter_code
_entity_poly.pdbx_strand_id
1 'polypeptide(L)'
;LSIKKVRIIDFPALKIRGVSDDISRGQAATLDSLKKFINQLSHYKINQYYLVYMQDMFKFSNPPEIGKDRGVYSKEDIIELHNYSRKHFIELIPIFQTTGHWENILSNPNYWKYGEFPGSNSLNIANEDIYALLDEMIGELSHAFKSEFFHIGGDESWDVGKVASQEFIENVGIGKAYVDHYKKVYDIAKKHGYKKIIIYHDIIFKYEEVLKGLPKNIIIMYWKYNTKTDHPDLKKIKKYGFQIITSPSIMDYNRIFPSIDKYEKNITNLVKYGYKNGAIGEVTSSWGDYRNKEIRENRFYGFIFSSMVGWDPLKEFNLIYFWRGIFIHFFGIQSSKLVSIFSKFRTLQDKNLLHTRASGYYNHFFAHPYAKNNKRYKKNLNTKRFEKVISTMNEIINDCEGLESEVLKNKDNIKNLAFVAKHIRFYCKKRINSKSLIKYIPVNMKHNEQKIKEIKEIKEELVFLLNEYETLWLKCAKNDGFKSIKIQYFWLIKFYNDKIEQIENNMKWKNPYIESKLIYLNSKDLHRVHTTFYRKVIRIEGNVEKAFLQVIAGTYAKLYINERYIGYIITRHSLNYVILENN
;
A
#
# COMPACT_ATOMS: atom_id res chain seq x y z
N LEU A 1 -2.12 -27.29 -40.39
CA LEU A 1 -1.06 -26.30 -40.05
C LEU A 1 0.25 -27.05 -39.84
N SER A 2 1.18 -27.04 -40.81
CA SER A 2 2.54 -27.51 -40.56
C SER A 2 3.31 -26.39 -39.86
N ILE A 3 3.71 -26.61 -38.61
CA ILE A 3 4.58 -25.67 -37.91
C ILE A 3 5.98 -25.86 -38.54
N LYS A 4 6.56 -24.79 -39.13
CA LYS A 4 7.96 -24.82 -39.58
C LYS A 4 8.84 -25.31 -38.43
N LYS A 5 9.90 -26.08 -38.73
CA LYS A 5 10.85 -26.53 -37.70
C LYS A 5 11.47 -25.30 -37.03
N VAL A 6 11.17 -25.09 -35.74
CA VAL A 6 11.77 -24.03 -34.91
C VAL A 6 12.62 -24.69 -33.83
N ARG A 7 13.83 -24.16 -33.60
CA ARG A 7 14.68 -24.51 -32.45
C ARG A 7 14.82 -23.27 -31.57
N ILE A 8 14.44 -23.38 -30.29
CA ILE A 8 14.60 -22.31 -29.28
C ILE A 8 15.60 -22.81 -28.24
N ILE A 9 16.65 -22.03 -27.98
CA ILE A 9 17.60 -22.23 -26.88
C ILE A 9 17.52 -20.99 -26.01
N ASP A 10 17.09 -21.13 -24.76
CA ASP A 10 16.73 -20.00 -23.91
C ASP A 10 16.98 -20.32 -22.44
N PHE A 11 17.55 -19.37 -21.69
CA PHE A 11 17.82 -19.47 -20.25
C PHE A 11 17.91 -18.07 -19.62
N PRO A 12 17.55 -17.90 -18.33
CA PRO A 12 17.53 -16.59 -17.70
C PRO A 12 18.94 -16.11 -17.31
N ALA A 13 19.18 -14.81 -17.44
CA ALA A 13 20.39 -14.17 -16.92
C ALA A 13 20.40 -14.07 -15.38
N LEU A 14 19.25 -13.74 -14.77
CA LEU A 14 19.09 -13.70 -13.31
C LEU A 14 18.52 -15.00 -12.78
N LYS A 15 19.15 -15.55 -11.73
CA LYS A 15 18.69 -16.78 -11.06
C LYS A 15 17.39 -16.56 -10.32
N ILE A 16 17.25 -15.41 -9.64
CA ILE A 16 16.05 -15.02 -8.90
C ILE A 16 15.26 -14.00 -9.73
N ARG A 17 14.00 -14.33 -10.00
CA ARG A 17 13.00 -13.44 -10.62
C ARG A 17 11.75 -13.58 -9.75
N GLY A 18 11.61 -12.66 -8.80
CA GLY A 18 10.61 -12.75 -7.75
C GLY A 18 9.64 -11.58 -7.77
N VAL A 19 8.56 -11.73 -7.03
CA VAL A 19 7.62 -10.64 -6.75
C VAL A 19 7.32 -10.58 -5.26
N SER A 20 7.08 -9.38 -4.75
CA SER A 20 6.62 -9.17 -3.38
C SER A 20 5.23 -8.55 -3.40
N ASP A 21 4.25 -9.25 -2.82
CA ASP A 21 2.83 -8.85 -2.78
C ASP A 21 2.41 -8.51 -1.35
N ASP A 22 1.98 -7.27 -1.15
CA ASP A 22 1.55 -6.76 0.14
C ASP A 22 0.13 -7.23 0.51
N ILE A 23 0.03 -7.96 1.62
CA ILE A 23 -1.21 -8.51 2.18
C ILE A 23 -1.61 -7.84 3.51
N SER A 24 -0.78 -6.97 4.08
CA SER A 24 -0.91 -6.49 5.48
C SER A 24 -1.36 -5.05 5.58
N ARG A 25 -1.68 -4.45 4.45
CA ARG A 25 -2.32 -3.14 4.39
C ARG A 25 -3.80 -3.24 4.06
N GLY A 26 -4.47 -4.37 4.26
CA GLY A 26 -5.93 -4.47 4.24
C GLY A 26 -6.47 -5.49 3.22
N GLN A 27 -5.99 -5.45 1.98
CA GLN A 27 -6.43 -6.39 0.95
C GLN A 27 -5.72 -7.75 1.08
N ALA A 28 -6.20 -8.58 2.00
CA ALA A 28 -5.75 -9.96 2.15
C ALA A 28 -6.42 -10.85 1.10
N ALA A 29 -5.66 -11.38 0.14
CA ALA A 29 -6.20 -12.23 -0.92
C ALA A 29 -6.80 -13.55 -0.38
N THR A 30 -7.82 -14.09 -1.04
CA THR A 30 -8.30 -15.45 -0.74
C THR A 30 -7.27 -16.51 -1.19
N LEU A 31 -7.31 -17.71 -0.61
CA LEU A 31 -6.38 -18.77 -0.96
C LEU A 31 -6.46 -19.13 -2.46
N ASP A 32 -7.67 -19.19 -3.02
CA ASP A 32 -7.87 -19.44 -4.46
C ASP A 32 -7.32 -18.31 -5.34
N SER A 33 -7.47 -17.07 -4.90
CA SER A 33 -6.88 -15.91 -5.58
C SER A 33 -5.35 -15.99 -5.58
N LEU A 34 -4.73 -16.40 -4.46
CA LEU A 34 -3.29 -16.62 -4.36
C LEU A 34 -2.82 -17.78 -5.26
N LYS A 35 -3.56 -18.89 -5.32
CA LYS A 35 -3.24 -20.01 -6.24
C LYS A 35 -3.33 -19.59 -7.71
N LYS A 36 -4.37 -18.83 -8.09
CA LYS A 36 -4.48 -18.25 -9.44
C LYS A 36 -3.31 -17.30 -9.73
N PHE A 37 -2.91 -16.51 -8.75
CA PHE A 37 -1.76 -15.61 -8.84
C PHE A 37 -0.47 -16.40 -9.10
N ILE A 38 -0.20 -17.45 -8.33
CA ILE A 38 0.94 -18.37 -8.51
C ILE A 38 0.97 -18.98 -9.92
N ASN A 39 -0.19 -19.41 -10.46
CA ASN A 39 -0.25 -19.97 -11.81
C ASN A 39 0.22 -18.96 -12.86
N GLN A 40 -0.20 -17.69 -12.73
CA GLN A 40 0.25 -16.63 -13.63
C GLN A 40 1.76 -16.37 -13.45
N LEU A 41 2.25 -16.26 -12.22
CA LEU A 41 3.69 -16.06 -11.97
C LEU A 41 4.54 -17.16 -12.63
N SER A 42 4.17 -18.42 -12.40
CA SER A 42 4.84 -19.60 -12.98
C SER A 42 4.80 -19.58 -14.51
N HIS A 43 3.65 -19.28 -15.10
CA HIS A 43 3.48 -19.17 -16.56
C HIS A 43 4.43 -18.12 -17.18
N TYR A 44 4.68 -17.02 -16.48
CA TYR A 44 5.58 -15.95 -16.91
C TYR A 44 7.01 -16.08 -16.37
N LYS A 45 7.42 -17.30 -16.00
CA LYS A 45 8.79 -17.67 -15.61
C LYS A 45 9.33 -16.96 -14.36
N ILE A 46 8.46 -16.40 -13.52
CA ILE A 46 8.79 -15.94 -12.17
C ILE A 46 8.97 -17.19 -11.30
N ASN A 47 9.92 -17.18 -10.35
CA ASN A 47 10.25 -18.36 -9.56
C ASN A 47 10.26 -18.15 -8.04
N GLN A 48 10.02 -16.93 -7.57
CA GLN A 48 9.88 -16.65 -6.14
C GLN A 48 8.67 -15.77 -5.87
N TYR A 49 7.93 -16.09 -4.82
CA TYR A 49 6.80 -15.31 -4.35
C TYR A 49 6.99 -14.95 -2.88
N TYR A 50 7.17 -13.66 -2.63
CA TYR A 50 7.33 -13.10 -1.30
C TYR A 50 5.98 -12.60 -0.78
N LEU A 51 5.48 -13.24 0.28
CA LEU A 51 4.30 -12.75 1.00
C LEU A 51 4.77 -11.73 2.03
N VAL A 52 4.36 -10.48 1.85
CA VAL A 52 4.97 -9.37 2.57
C VAL A 52 4.22 -9.02 3.85
N TYR A 53 4.98 -8.58 4.86
CA TYR A 53 4.49 -8.10 6.14
C TYR A 53 3.66 -9.15 6.91
N MET A 54 4.11 -10.40 6.97
CA MET A 54 3.43 -11.48 7.72
C MET A 54 3.24 -11.18 9.22
N GLN A 55 3.83 -10.09 9.74
CA GLN A 55 3.64 -9.47 11.05
C GLN A 55 2.36 -9.88 11.76
N ASP A 56 1.22 -9.43 11.22
CA ASP A 56 -0.09 -9.60 11.80
C ASP A 56 -1.07 -10.25 10.82
N MET A 57 -0.55 -10.87 9.76
CA MET A 57 -1.34 -11.59 8.76
C MET A 57 -1.17 -13.10 8.84
N PHE A 58 -0.41 -13.61 9.81
CA PHE A 58 -0.36 -15.01 10.20
C PHE A 58 -1.14 -15.22 11.50
N LYS A 59 -1.91 -16.30 11.59
CA LYS A 59 -2.60 -16.70 12.81
C LYS A 59 -1.65 -17.48 13.72
N PHE A 60 -0.97 -16.78 14.61
CA PHE A 60 -0.12 -17.38 15.64
C PHE A 60 -0.95 -18.13 16.67
N SER A 61 -0.42 -19.22 17.20
CA SER A 61 -1.02 -19.95 18.32
C SER A 61 -0.88 -19.17 19.62
N ASN A 62 0.27 -18.52 19.80
CA ASN A 62 0.52 -17.59 20.86
C ASN A 62 1.40 -16.44 20.30
N PRO A 63 0.90 -15.20 20.26
CA PRO A 63 -0.39 -14.76 20.80
C PRO A 63 -1.53 -14.71 19.74
N PRO A 64 -2.72 -15.26 20.04
CA PRO A 64 -3.78 -15.48 19.04
C PRO A 64 -4.56 -14.23 18.63
N GLU A 65 -4.45 -13.12 19.37
CA GLU A 65 -5.14 -11.86 19.06
C GLU A 65 -4.47 -11.04 17.97
N ILE A 66 -3.21 -11.35 17.62
CA ILE A 66 -2.51 -10.69 16.53
C ILE A 66 -3.27 -10.94 15.22
N GLY A 67 -3.62 -9.85 14.53
CA GLY A 67 -4.32 -9.92 13.25
C GLY A 67 -5.81 -10.26 13.33
N LYS A 68 -6.40 -10.31 14.53
CA LYS A 68 -7.84 -10.54 14.70
C LYS A 68 -8.67 -9.56 13.85
N ASP A 69 -9.71 -10.07 13.18
CA ASP A 69 -10.62 -9.31 12.29
C ASP A 69 -9.93 -8.63 11.09
N ARG A 70 -8.76 -9.12 10.69
CA ARG A 70 -7.99 -8.63 9.54
C ARG A 70 -7.90 -9.58 8.35
N GLY A 71 -8.45 -10.79 8.49
CA GLY A 71 -8.34 -11.83 7.47
C GLY A 71 -6.97 -12.52 7.48
N VAL A 72 -6.39 -12.79 8.66
CA VAL A 72 -5.16 -13.59 8.82
C VAL A 72 -5.24 -14.94 8.10
N TYR A 73 -4.09 -15.45 7.67
CA TYR A 73 -3.92 -16.80 7.14
C TYR A 73 -3.60 -17.77 8.27
N SER A 74 -4.25 -18.93 8.25
CA SER A 74 -3.91 -20.03 9.16
C SER A 74 -2.57 -20.66 8.78
N LYS A 75 -2.01 -21.47 9.68
CA LYS A 75 -0.87 -22.33 9.37
C LYS A 75 -1.17 -23.26 8.19
N GLU A 76 -2.37 -23.82 8.16
CA GLU A 76 -2.85 -24.73 7.12
C GLU A 76 -2.99 -24.03 5.76
N ASP A 77 -3.51 -22.80 5.73
CA ASP A 77 -3.59 -21.97 4.51
C ASP A 77 -2.20 -21.80 3.88
N ILE A 78 -1.20 -21.49 4.70
CA ILE A 78 0.17 -21.26 4.25
C ILE A 78 0.85 -22.57 3.83
N ILE A 79 0.64 -23.68 4.54
CA ILE A 79 1.17 -25.00 4.14
C ILE A 79 0.57 -25.41 2.79
N GLU A 80 -0.73 -25.25 2.62
CA GLU A 80 -1.41 -25.53 1.36
C GLU A 80 -0.85 -24.66 0.23
N LEU A 81 -0.72 -23.35 0.47
CA LEU A 81 -0.16 -22.42 -0.49
C LEU A 81 1.30 -22.73 -0.84
N HIS A 82 2.11 -23.13 0.15
CA HIS A 82 3.50 -23.53 -0.04
C HIS A 82 3.57 -24.77 -0.96
N ASN A 83 2.79 -25.80 -0.64
CA ASN A 83 2.74 -27.03 -1.44
C ASN A 83 2.26 -26.76 -2.86
N TYR A 84 1.27 -25.88 -3.02
CA TYR A 84 0.80 -25.43 -4.32
C TYR A 84 1.91 -24.68 -5.08
N SER A 85 2.57 -23.71 -4.46
CA SER A 85 3.69 -22.96 -5.05
C SER A 85 4.79 -23.89 -5.57
N ARG A 86 5.18 -24.89 -4.76
CA ARG A 86 6.21 -25.88 -5.12
C ARG A 86 5.84 -26.68 -6.36
N LYS A 87 4.58 -27.14 -6.49
CA LYS A 87 4.07 -27.83 -7.69
C LYS A 87 4.14 -26.96 -8.96
N HIS A 88 4.13 -25.63 -8.79
CA HIS A 88 4.24 -24.64 -9.85
C HIS A 88 5.65 -24.03 -9.97
N PHE A 89 6.67 -24.66 -9.38
CA PHE A 89 8.07 -24.20 -9.42
C PHE A 89 8.29 -22.79 -8.84
N ILE A 90 7.42 -22.37 -7.93
CA ILE A 90 7.52 -21.13 -7.17
C ILE A 90 8.02 -21.44 -5.76
N GLU A 91 9.05 -20.72 -5.32
CA GLU A 91 9.46 -20.70 -3.91
C GLU A 91 8.65 -19.66 -3.15
N LEU A 92 7.88 -20.11 -2.15
CA LEU A 92 7.06 -19.24 -1.29
C LEU A 92 7.87 -18.77 -0.09
N ILE A 93 8.14 -17.47 0.01
CA ILE A 93 9.07 -16.89 0.99
C ILE A 93 8.31 -15.91 1.91
N PRO A 94 8.42 -16.06 3.24
CA PRO A 94 7.86 -15.07 4.15
C PRO A 94 8.74 -13.83 4.24
N ILE A 95 8.13 -12.65 4.22
CA ILE A 95 8.72 -11.44 4.80
C ILE A 95 8.06 -11.17 6.13
N PHE A 96 8.81 -11.40 7.20
CA PHE A 96 8.38 -11.14 8.56
C PHE A 96 9.21 -10.00 9.12
N GLN A 97 8.55 -8.99 9.64
CA GLN A 97 9.25 -7.80 10.12
C GLN A 97 9.73 -8.03 11.54
N THR A 98 11.02 -7.79 11.76
CA THR A 98 11.69 -8.07 13.03
C THR A 98 12.23 -6.82 13.71
N THR A 99 12.00 -5.64 13.11
CA THR A 99 12.40 -4.34 13.68
C THR A 99 11.31 -3.29 13.47
N GLY A 100 11.14 -2.79 12.24
CA GLY A 100 10.17 -1.76 11.87
C GLY A 100 8.81 -2.32 11.45
N HIS A 101 7.90 -1.41 11.11
CA HIS A 101 6.53 -1.70 10.66
C HIS A 101 5.60 -2.41 11.67
N TRP A 102 5.94 -2.50 12.95
CA TRP A 102 5.15 -3.18 13.98
C TRP A 102 3.88 -2.44 14.42
N GLU A 103 3.51 -1.33 13.77
CA GLU A 103 2.44 -0.45 14.22
C GLU A 103 1.07 -1.13 14.34
N ASN A 104 0.82 -2.17 13.54
CA ASN A 104 -0.42 -2.94 13.59
C ASN A 104 -0.56 -3.72 14.90
N ILE A 105 0.52 -4.36 15.35
CA ILE A 105 0.59 -5.14 16.60
C ILE A 105 0.67 -4.18 17.80
N LEU A 106 1.56 -3.19 17.72
CA LEU A 106 1.82 -2.21 18.78
C LEU A 106 0.67 -1.21 18.97
N SER A 107 -0.36 -1.24 18.12
CA SER A 107 -1.63 -0.54 18.38
C SER A 107 -2.39 -1.15 19.56
N ASN A 108 -2.19 -2.43 19.85
CA ASN A 108 -2.82 -3.14 20.97
C ASN A 108 -2.03 -2.90 22.28
N PRO A 109 -2.70 -2.42 23.36
CA PRO A 109 -2.07 -2.18 24.66
C PRO A 109 -1.24 -3.33 25.23
N ASN A 110 -1.63 -4.59 24.96
CA ASN A 110 -0.92 -5.77 25.45
C ASN A 110 0.53 -5.86 24.94
N TYR A 111 0.84 -5.15 23.84
CA TYR A 111 2.13 -5.22 23.16
C TYR A 111 2.98 -3.96 23.32
N TRP A 112 2.49 -2.91 23.98
CA TRP A 112 3.20 -1.64 24.06
C TRP A 112 4.60 -1.76 24.67
N LYS A 113 4.81 -2.72 25.59
CA LYS A 113 6.12 -2.97 26.21
C LYS A 113 7.21 -3.38 25.20
N TYR A 114 6.84 -3.88 24.03
CA TYR A 114 7.78 -4.31 23.01
C TYR A 114 8.19 -3.19 22.05
N GLY A 115 7.49 -2.05 22.05
CA GLY A 115 7.73 -0.92 21.14
C GLY A 115 8.51 0.22 21.77
N GLU A 116 8.96 1.15 20.92
CA GLU A 116 9.52 2.45 21.39
C GLU A 116 8.49 3.28 22.16
N PHE A 117 7.22 3.19 21.77
CA PHE A 117 6.08 3.83 22.42
C PHE A 117 4.76 3.17 21.94
N PRO A 118 3.60 3.43 22.59
CA PRO A 118 2.31 2.93 22.12
C PRO A 118 2.03 3.21 20.65
N GLY A 119 1.88 2.16 19.83
CA GLY A 119 1.67 2.27 18.38
C GLY A 119 2.89 2.72 17.58
N SER A 120 4.11 2.55 18.11
CA SER A 120 5.35 2.84 17.37
C SER A 120 5.49 1.98 16.13
N ASN A 121 6.31 2.45 15.19
CA ASN A 121 6.66 1.68 14.01
C ASN A 121 7.70 0.62 14.35
N SER A 122 8.63 0.90 15.27
CA SER A 122 9.69 -0.04 15.63
C SER A 122 9.50 -0.70 16.99
N LEU A 123 10.03 -1.92 17.08
CA LEU A 123 10.34 -2.59 18.34
C LEU A 123 11.42 -1.82 19.11
N ASN A 124 11.34 -1.90 20.44
CA ASN A 124 12.40 -1.47 21.35
C ASN A 124 13.51 -2.54 21.36
N ILE A 125 14.57 -2.31 20.58
CA ILE A 125 15.68 -3.28 20.44
C ILE A 125 16.55 -3.41 21.69
N ALA A 126 16.34 -2.58 22.72
CA ALA A 126 16.97 -2.72 24.03
C ALA A 126 16.22 -3.69 24.95
N ASN A 127 14.97 -4.03 24.62
CA ASN A 127 14.15 -4.95 25.40
C ASN A 127 14.45 -6.40 25.00
N GLU A 128 15.05 -7.19 25.89
CA GLU A 128 15.36 -8.60 25.62
C GLU A 128 14.11 -9.49 25.44
N ASP A 129 12.96 -9.11 26.01
CA ASP A 129 11.72 -9.89 25.88
C ASP A 129 11.25 -10.00 24.43
N ILE A 130 11.63 -9.06 23.54
CA ILE A 130 11.24 -9.13 22.13
C ILE A 130 11.80 -10.38 21.47
N TYR A 131 12.96 -10.88 21.90
CA TYR A 131 13.63 -12.01 21.25
C TYR A 131 12.95 -13.33 21.57
N ALA A 132 12.34 -13.48 22.75
CA ALA A 132 11.49 -14.63 23.06
C ALA A 132 10.24 -14.64 22.17
N LEU A 133 9.59 -13.48 22.00
CA LEU A 133 8.44 -13.32 21.11
C LEU A 133 8.81 -13.61 19.64
N LEU A 134 9.94 -13.07 19.17
CA LEU A 134 10.43 -13.31 17.81
C LEU A 134 10.81 -14.78 17.60
N ASP A 135 11.41 -15.45 18.58
CA ASP A 135 11.75 -16.88 18.51
C ASP A 135 10.50 -17.75 18.33
N GLU A 136 9.45 -17.48 19.10
CA GLU A 136 8.16 -18.18 18.99
C GLU A 136 7.50 -17.93 17.62
N MET A 137 7.36 -16.67 17.22
CA MET A 137 6.72 -16.30 15.96
C MET A 137 7.48 -16.83 14.73
N ILE A 138 8.81 -16.72 14.72
CA ILE A 138 9.64 -17.25 13.64
C ILE A 138 9.59 -18.78 13.60
N GLY A 139 9.54 -19.44 14.77
CA GLY A 139 9.32 -20.88 14.88
C GLY A 139 8.00 -21.33 14.26
N GLU A 140 6.89 -20.68 14.58
CA GLU A 140 5.60 -20.98 13.93
C GLU A 140 5.63 -20.79 12.41
N LEU A 141 6.25 -19.69 11.94
CA LEU A 141 6.41 -19.43 10.51
C LEU A 141 7.25 -20.52 9.83
N SER A 142 8.30 -21.04 10.47
CA SER A 142 9.12 -22.14 9.92
C SER A 142 8.33 -23.46 9.79
N HIS A 143 7.31 -23.64 10.62
CA HIS A 143 6.43 -24.79 10.52
C HIS A 143 5.46 -24.68 9.34
N ALA A 144 5.08 -23.45 8.96
CA ALA A 144 4.18 -23.18 7.85
C ALA A 144 4.92 -23.02 6.50
N PHE A 145 5.91 -22.13 6.47
CA PHE A 145 6.78 -21.85 5.33
C PHE A 145 7.97 -22.81 5.34
N LYS A 146 7.93 -23.86 4.54
CA LYS A 146 9.06 -24.80 4.36
C LYS A 146 10.11 -24.28 3.37
N SER A 147 10.35 -22.97 3.38
CA SER A 147 11.36 -22.32 2.54
C SER A 147 12.73 -22.37 3.17
N GLU A 148 13.78 -22.44 2.35
CA GLU A 148 15.15 -22.19 2.82
C GLU A 148 15.43 -20.70 3.04
N PHE A 149 14.59 -19.82 2.48
CA PHE A 149 14.73 -18.36 2.57
C PHE A 149 13.83 -17.78 3.66
N PHE A 150 14.35 -16.77 4.35
CA PHE A 150 13.58 -15.97 5.30
C PHE A 150 13.98 -14.51 5.18
N HIS A 151 13.01 -13.64 4.96
CA HIS A 151 13.26 -12.21 4.90
C HIS A 151 12.88 -11.55 6.23
N ILE A 152 13.87 -11.05 6.97
CA ILE A 152 13.69 -10.49 8.33
C ILE A 152 13.16 -9.05 8.34
N GLY A 153 13.03 -8.45 7.15
CA GLY A 153 12.55 -7.08 6.98
C GLY A 153 13.66 -6.11 7.32
N GLY A 154 13.46 -5.35 8.41
CA GLY A 154 14.49 -4.49 9.00
C GLY A 154 14.58 -3.09 8.38
N ASP A 155 13.62 -2.75 7.51
CA ASP A 155 13.47 -1.44 6.87
C ASP A 155 12.74 -0.43 7.75
N GLU A 156 12.89 0.84 7.40
CA GLU A 156 12.11 1.99 7.88
C GLU A 156 11.95 2.10 9.40
N SER A 157 12.91 1.59 10.18
CA SER A 157 12.91 1.62 11.65
C SER A 157 13.39 2.95 12.23
N TRP A 158 12.82 4.06 11.74
CA TRP A 158 13.30 5.43 11.97
C TRP A 158 13.17 5.92 13.43
N ASP A 159 12.28 5.31 14.20
CA ASP A 159 11.99 5.64 15.60
C ASP A 159 12.82 4.85 16.61
N VAL A 160 13.66 3.89 16.19
CA VAL A 160 14.62 3.22 17.08
C VAL A 160 15.56 4.24 17.73
N GLY A 161 15.77 4.12 19.03
CA GLY A 161 16.62 4.99 19.83
C GLY A 161 16.04 6.36 20.10
N LYS A 162 14.74 6.57 19.90
CA LYS A 162 14.09 7.88 20.11
C LYS A 162 13.34 7.98 21.43
N VAL A 163 12.90 6.86 22.00
CA VAL A 163 12.13 6.85 23.24
C VAL A 163 12.60 5.69 24.13
N ALA A 164 11.96 4.52 24.10
CA ALA A 164 12.21 3.46 25.08
C ALA A 164 13.64 2.87 25.01
N SER A 165 14.29 2.87 23.85
CA SER A 165 15.68 2.42 23.72
C SER A 165 16.72 3.56 23.81
N GLN A 166 16.32 4.80 24.09
CA GLN A 166 17.21 5.96 23.99
C GLN A 166 18.50 5.80 24.83
N GLU A 167 18.38 5.51 26.12
CA GLU A 167 19.54 5.36 27.02
C GLU A 167 20.48 4.24 26.57
N PHE A 168 19.93 3.10 26.15
CA PHE A 168 20.71 1.99 25.60
C PHE A 168 21.49 2.41 24.35
N ILE A 169 20.86 3.16 23.45
CA ILE A 169 21.48 3.64 22.21
C ILE A 169 22.54 4.72 22.48
N GLU A 170 22.34 5.58 23.48
CA GLU A 170 23.34 6.57 23.92
C GLU A 170 24.59 5.88 24.49
N ASN A 171 24.43 4.76 25.19
CA ASN A 171 25.53 3.99 25.77
C ASN A 171 26.28 3.12 24.75
N VAL A 172 25.56 2.42 23.86
CA VAL A 172 26.15 1.40 22.95
C VAL A 172 26.48 1.98 21.57
N GLY A 173 25.77 3.03 21.15
CA GLY A 173 25.80 3.54 19.79
C GLY A 173 24.88 2.77 18.85
N ILE A 174 24.13 3.52 18.03
CA ILE A 174 23.05 2.98 17.18
C ILE A 174 23.53 1.92 16.16
N GLY A 175 24.71 2.09 15.57
CA GLY A 175 25.25 1.13 14.60
C GLY A 175 25.53 -0.23 15.24
N LYS A 176 26.11 -0.25 16.43
CA LYS A 176 26.40 -1.46 17.19
C LYS A 176 25.11 -2.13 17.70
N ALA A 177 24.16 -1.33 18.19
CA ALA A 177 22.85 -1.84 18.59
C ALA A 177 22.11 -2.55 17.44
N TYR A 178 22.13 -1.99 16.23
CA TYR A 178 21.57 -2.65 15.05
C TYR A 178 22.32 -3.95 14.69
N VAL A 179 23.67 -3.96 14.75
CA VAL A 179 24.44 -5.19 14.53
C VAL A 179 23.99 -6.30 15.48
N ASP A 180 23.87 -5.98 16.78
CA ASP A 180 23.54 -6.97 17.80
C ASP A 180 22.10 -7.46 17.65
N HIS A 181 21.17 -6.55 17.38
CA HIS A 181 19.78 -6.91 17.08
C HIS A 181 19.68 -7.83 15.86
N TYR A 182 20.29 -7.46 14.72
CA TYR A 182 20.21 -8.27 13.50
C TYR A 182 20.93 -9.62 13.63
N LYS A 183 22.00 -9.72 14.43
CA LYS A 183 22.64 -11.01 14.74
C LYS A 183 21.73 -11.92 15.54
N LYS A 184 21.09 -11.42 16.61
CA LYS A 184 20.13 -12.20 17.39
C LYS A 184 18.98 -12.72 16.51
N VAL A 185 18.40 -11.86 15.67
CA VAL A 185 17.34 -12.26 14.74
C VAL A 185 17.83 -13.27 13.71
N TYR A 186 19.05 -13.08 13.19
CA TYR A 186 19.69 -14.05 12.29
C TYR A 186 19.83 -15.41 12.97
N ASP A 187 20.35 -15.45 14.19
CA ASP A 187 20.57 -16.69 14.95
C ASP A 187 19.25 -17.40 15.25
N ILE A 188 18.19 -16.66 15.60
CA ILE A 188 16.83 -17.20 15.75
C ILE A 188 16.33 -17.82 14.43
N ALA A 189 16.45 -17.11 13.32
CA ALA A 189 16.02 -17.64 12.02
C ALA A 189 16.84 -18.90 11.62
N LYS A 190 18.14 -18.90 11.90
CA LYS A 190 19.03 -20.05 11.68
C LYS A 190 18.64 -21.25 12.55
N LYS A 191 18.32 -21.02 13.83
CA LYS A 191 17.84 -22.04 14.79
C LYS A 191 16.60 -22.76 14.26
N HIS A 192 15.68 -22.03 13.62
CA HIS A 192 14.46 -22.59 13.02
C HIS A 192 14.64 -23.16 11.60
N GLY A 193 15.89 -23.37 11.16
CA GLY A 193 16.20 -24.11 9.93
C GLY A 193 16.31 -23.26 8.66
N TYR A 194 16.10 -21.95 8.72
CA TYR A 194 16.30 -21.09 7.56
C TYR A 194 17.78 -21.02 7.18
N LYS A 195 18.07 -21.08 5.87
CA LYS A 195 19.45 -21.13 5.35
C LYS A 195 19.91 -19.82 4.75
N LYS A 196 19.00 -19.09 4.11
CA LYS A 196 19.26 -17.85 3.37
C LYS A 196 18.45 -16.71 3.99
N ILE A 197 19.13 -15.86 4.75
CA ILE A 197 18.50 -14.73 5.40
C ILE A 197 18.60 -13.50 4.49
N ILE A 198 17.49 -12.78 4.34
CA ILE A 198 17.39 -11.58 3.51
C ILE A 198 17.00 -10.40 4.41
N ILE A 199 17.62 -9.24 4.21
CA ILE A 199 17.32 -7.99 4.92
C ILE A 199 17.25 -6.82 3.93
N TYR A 200 16.37 -5.86 4.18
CA TYR A 200 16.33 -4.62 3.41
C TYR A 200 17.54 -3.72 3.68
N HIS A 201 17.95 -2.96 2.65
CA HIS A 201 19.21 -2.23 2.70
C HIS A 201 19.18 -0.89 3.47
N ASP A 202 18.02 -0.25 3.61
CA ASP A 202 17.89 1.20 3.84
C ASP A 202 18.33 1.67 5.24
N ILE A 203 18.23 0.80 6.24
CA ILE A 203 18.80 1.05 7.56
C ILE A 203 20.28 0.69 7.57
N ILE A 204 20.62 -0.51 7.08
CA ILE A 204 21.96 -1.07 7.24
C ILE A 204 23.05 -0.27 6.52
N PHE A 205 22.77 0.34 5.37
CA PHE A 205 23.81 1.01 4.58
C PHE A 205 24.23 2.37 5.17
N LYS A 206 23.44 2.89 6.12
CA LYS A 206 23.70 4.15 6.83
C LYS A 206 24.83 4.02 7.85
N TYR A 207 25.05 2.82 8.38
CA TYR A 207 26.03 2.55 9.44
C TYR A 207 27.09 1.57 8.93
N GLU A 208 28.34 2.01 8.88
CA GLU A 208 29.43 1.18 8.39
C GLU A 208 29.69 -0.02 9.30
N GLU A 209 29.49 0.15 10.59
CA GLU A 209 29.52 -0.86 11.63
C GLU A 209 28.58 -2.02 11.31
N VAL A 210 27.39 -1.73 10.77
CA VAL A 210 26.41 -2.75 10.37
C VAL A 210 26.92 -3.52 9.16
N LEU A 211 27.39 -2.83 8.12
CA LEU A 211 27.95 -3.49 6.92
C LEU A 211 29.19 -4.35 7.24
N LYS A 212 30.00 -3.95 8.23
CA LYS A 212 31.15 -4.74 8.71
C LYS A 212 30.71 -5.92 9.58
N GLY A 213 29.79 -5.69 10.51
CA GLY A 213 29.42 -6.64 11.57
C GLY A 213 28.43 -7.72 11.18
N LEU A 214 27.62 -7.54 10.13
CA LEU A 214 26.63 -8.54 9.70
C LEU A 214 27.28 -9.81 9.09
N PRO A 215 26.68 -10.99 9.32
CA PRO A 215 27.08 -12.23 8.64
C PRO A 215 27.09 -12.10 7.12
N LYS A 216 28.20 -12.45 6.46
CA LYS A 216 28.42 -12.21 5.02
C LYS A 216 27.57 -13.08 4.09
N ASN A 217 26.93 -14.12 4.62
CA ASN A 217 25.99 -14.95 3.89
C ASN A 217 24.55 -14.39 3.88
N ILE A 218 24.29 -13.26 4.55
CA ILE A 218 23.02 -12.53 4.41
C ILE A 218 22.95 -11.92 3.00
N ILE A 219 21.76 -11.98 2.42
CA ILE A 219 21.44 -11.35 1.13
C ILE A 219 20.83 -9.97 1.42
N ILE A 220 21.33 -8.93 0.76
CA ILE A 220 20.78 -7.59 0.89
C ILE A 220 19.76 -7.34 -0.22
N MET A 221 18.52 -7.04 0.17
CA MET A 221 17.49 -6.58 -0.76
C MET A 221 17.57 -5.05 -0.91
N TYR A 222 18.06 -4.60 -2.06
CA TYR A 222 18.25 -3.20 -2.40
C TYR A 222 17.03 -2.65 -3.13
N TRP A 223 16.18 -1.91 -2.42
CA TRP A 223 14.96 -1.33 -2.98
C TRP A 223 15.14 0.14 -3.39
N LYS A 224 14.62 0.52 -4.56
CA LYS A 224 14.61 1.93 -4.98
C LYS A 224 13.49 2.19 -5.98
N TYR A 225 12.55 3.08 -5.66
CA TYR A 225 11.34 3.31 -6.46
C TYR A 225 11.38 4.65 -7.22
N ASN A 226 12.43 4.84 -8.02
CA ASN A 226 12.58 5.99 -8.90
C ASN A 226 13.16 5.56 -10.25
N THR A 227 13.13 6.45 -11.24
CA THR A 227 13.57 6.14 -12.60
C THR A 227 15.06 6.43 -12.84
N LYS A 228 15.88 6.57 -11.78
CA LYS A 228 17.31 6.84 -11.93
C LYS A 228 18.02 5.64 -12.55
N THR A 229 19.10 5.91 -13.28
CA THR A 229 19.95 4.90 -13.93
C THR A 229 21.17 4.54 -13.09
N ASP A 230 21.53 5.35 -12.10
CA ASP A 230 22.67 5.11 -11.20
C ASP A 230 22.21 4.93 -9.75
N HIS A 231 22.88 4.01 -9.06
CA HIS A 231 22.56 3.56 -7.71
C HIS A 231 23.85 3.36 -6.88
N PRO A 232 24.51 4.45 -6.45
CA PRO A 232 25.80 4.39 -5.75
C PRO A 232 25.74 3.63 -4.42
N ASP A 233 24.60 3.68 -3.73
CA ASP A 233 24.35 2.94 -2.48
C ASP A 233 24.50 1.42 -2.68
N LEU A 234 24.04 0.88 -3.82
CA LEU A 234 24.20 -0.54 -4.16
C LEU A 234 25.68 -0.90 -4.30
N LYS A 235 26.48 -0.07 -4.98
CA LYS A 235 27.93 -0.26 -5.10
C LYS A 235 28.62 -0.20 -3.73
N LYS A 236 28.22 0.73 -2.87
CA LYS A 236 28.73 0.82 -1.48
C LYS A 236 28.52 -0.50 -0.76
N ILE A 237 27.29 -1.03 -0.76
CA ILE A 237 26.97 -2.32 -0.11
C ILE A 237 27.78 -3.46 -0.72
N LYS A 238 27.91 -3.50 -2.06
CA LYS A 238 28.63 -4.57 -2.76
C LYS A 238 30.09 -4.66 -2.35
N LYS A 239 30.75 -3.54 -2.04
CA LYS A 239 32.15 -3.51 -1.56
C LYS A 239 32.36 -4.28 -0.25
N TYR A 240 31.32 -4.50 0.54
CA TYR A 240 31.39 -5.27 1.80
C TYR A 240 31.18 -6.78 1.63
N GLY A 241 31.08 -7.27 0.39
CA GLY A 241 31.07 -8.70 0.06
C GLY A 241 29.69 -9.36 0.05
N PHE A 242 28.60 -8.60 0.22
CA PHE A 242 27.26 -9.18 0.27
C PHE A 242 26.72 -9.60 -1.11
N GLN A 243 25.87 -10.63 -1.10
CA GLN A 243 24.98 -10.90 -2.23
C GLN A 243 23.85 -9.86 -2.24
N ILE A 244 23.42 -9.46 -3.44
CA ILE A 244 22.41 -8.41 -3.60
C ILE A 244 21.28 -8.92 -4.49
N ILE A 245 20.05 -8.63 -4.07
CA ILE A 245 18.85 -8.72 -4.90
C ILE A 245 18.34 -7.29 -5.08
N THR A 246 18.03 -6.89 -6.31
CA THR A 246 17.40 -5.60 -6.55
C THR A 246 15.89 -5.69 -6.39
N SER A 247 15.27 -4.68 -5.77
CA SER A 247 13.83 -4.59 -5.60
C SER A 247 13.29 -3.32 -6.28
N PRO A 248 12.91 -3.39 -7.57
CA PRO A 248 12.13 -2.34 -8.21
C PRO A 248 10.67 -2.43 -7.75
N SER A 249 9.80 -1.54 -8.24
CA SER A 249 8.38 -1.58 -7.94
C SER A 249 7.52 -1.34 -9.17
N ILE A 250 6.32 -1.93 -9.18
CA ILE A 250 5.27 -1.62 -10.15
C ILE A 250 4.61 -0.24 -9.91
N MET A 251 5.02 0.48 -8.86
CA MET A 251 4.60 1.85 -8.53
C MET A 251 3.08 2.02 -8.49
N ASP A 252 2.40 1.07 -7.85
CA ASP A 252 0.94 0.98 -7.72
C ASP A 252 0.38 1.58 -6.44
N TYR A 253 1.19 1.70 -5.38
CA TYR A 253 0.76 2.23 -4.08
C TYR A 253 0.02 3.58 -4.15
N ASN A 254 -1.12 3.62 -3.46
CA ASN A 254 -2.07 4.73 -3.36
C ASN A 254 -2.56 5.25 -4.72
N ARG A 255 -2.84 4.34 -5.67
CA ARG A 255 -3.32 4.63 -7.03
C ARG A 255 -4.38 3.63 -7.48
N ILE A 256 -5.33 4.12 -8.28
CA ILE A 256 -6.35 3.26 -8.88
C ILE A 256 -5.79 2.37 -10.02
N PHE A 257 -4.68 2.78 -10.64
CA PHE A 257 -4.01 2.03 -11.70
C PHE A 257 -2.48 2.24 -11.63
N PRO A 258 -1.66 1.19 -11.84
CA PRO A 258 -0.19 1.30 -11.80
C PRO A 258 0.38 2.29 -12.82
N SER A 259 1.53 2.89 -12.49
CA SER A 259 2.18 3.90 -13.31
C SER A 259 3.07 3.31 -14.41
N ILE A 260 2.45 2.92 -15.54
CA ILE A 260 3.12 2.19 -16.65
C ILE A 260 4.51 2.73 -16.99
N ASP A 261 4.60 3.97 -17.48
CA ASP A 261 5.87 4.55 -17.91
C ASP A 261 6.93 4.57 -16.79
N LYS A 262 6.51 4.83 -15.56
CA LYS A 262 7.43 4.95 -14.43
C LYS A 262 7.94 3.59 -13.96
N TYR A 263 7.06 2.58 -13.85
CA TYR A 263 7.52 1.26 -13.45
C TYR A 263 8.38 0.61 -14.54
N GLU A 264 8.06 0.83 -15.83
CA GLU A 264 8.88 0.29 -16.92
C GLU A 264 10.31 0.82 -16.82
N LYS A 265 10.46 2.14 -16.61
CA LYS A 265 11.77 2.79 -16.40
C LYS A 265 12.44 2.34 -15.11
N ASN A 266 11.71 2.25 -14.00
CA ASN A 266 12.27 1.84 -12.71
C ASN A 266 12.81 0.41 -12.76
N ILE A 267 11.99 -0.54 -13.22
CA ILE A 267 12.35 -1.95 -13.35
C ILE A 267 13.54 -2.09 -14.29
N THR A 268 13.48 -1.52 -15.49
CA THR A 268 14.58 -1.61 -16.48
C THR A 268 15.89 -1.07 -15.91
N ASN A 269 15.86 0.14 -15.36
CA ASN A 269 17.08 0.81 -14.92
C ASN A 269 17.71 0.13 -13.71
N LEU A 270 16.91 -0.21 -12.69
CA LEU A 270 17.42 -0.81 -11.47
C LEU A 270 17.91 -2.24 -11.69
N VAL A 271 17.16 -3.06 -12.43
CA VAL A 271 17.54 -4.46 -12.71
C VAL A 271 18.79 -4.51 -13.58
N LYS A 272 18.88 -3.67 -14.63
CA LYS A 272 20.08 -3.54 -15.47
C LYS A 272 21.30 -3.10 -14.66
N TYR A 273 21.13 -2.11 -13.78
CA TYR A 273 22.21 -1.66 -12.91
C TYR A 273 22.65 -2.74 -11.93
N GLY A 274 21.69 -3.41 -11.27
CA GLY A 274 21.96 -4.52 -10.36
C GLY A 274 22.74 -5.63 -11.04
N TYR A 275 22.28 -6.08 -12.20
CA TYR A 275 22.93 -7.13 -12.99
C TYR A 275 24.39 -6.78 -13.33
N LYS A 276 24.64 -5.56 -13.84
CA LYS A 276 26.00 -5.07 -14.15
C LYS A 276 26.92 -5.01 -12.93
N ASN A 277 26.37 -4.92 -11.72
CA ASN A 277 27.12 -4.86 -10.46
C ASN A 277 27.04 -6.17 -9.66
N GLY A 278 26.66 -7.28 -10.31
CA GLY A 278 26.68 -8.62 -9.71
C GLY A 278 25.56 -8.90 -8.71
N ALA A 279 24.38 -8.30 -8.92
CA ALA A 279 23.14 -8.74 -8.27
C ALA A 279 22.77 -10.15 -8.78
N ILE A 280 22.29 -11.00 -7.87
CA ILE A 280 21.95 -12.41 -8.16
C ILE A 280 20.50 -12.59 -8.63
N GLY A 281 19.70 -11.53 -8.54
CA GLY A 281 18.35 -11.48 -9.08
C GLY A 281 17.58 -10.22 -8.72
N GLU A 282 16.28 -10.28 -9.02
CA GLU A 282 15.34 -9.20 -8.77
C GLU A 282 14.09 -9.70 -8.05
N VAL A 283 13.52 -8.85 -7.19
CA VAL A 283 12.22 -9.07 -6.56
C VAL A 283 11.38 -7.80 -6.70
N THR A 284 10.45 -7.79 -7.64
CA THR A 284 9.63 -6.60 -7.92
C THR A 284 8.49 -6.45 -6.92
N SER A 285 8.41 -5.26 -6.32
CA SER A 285 7.48 -4.99 -5.24
C SER A 285 6.20 -4.30 -5.68
N SER A 286 5.09 -4.78 -5.13
CA SER A 286 3.81 -4.09 -5.06
C SER A 286 3.51 -3.75 -3.60
N TRP A 287 3.03 -2.53 -3.35
CA TRP A 287 2.75 -2.03 -2.01
C TRP A 287 1.31 -1.55 -1.91
N GLY A 288 0.66 -1.84 -0.77
CA GLY A 288 -0.75 -1.54 -0.52
C GLY A 288 -0.97 -0.32 0.37
N ASP A 289 -0.14 0.72 0.28
CA ASP A 289 -0.15 1.84 1.23
C ASP A 289 -1.56 2.42 1.47
N TYR A 290 -1.82 2.80 2.73
CA TYR A 290 -3.08 3.43 3.14
C TYR A 290 -4.35 2.61 2.88
N ARG A 291 -4.35 1.35 3.35
CA ARG A 291 -5.48 0.41 3.31
C ARG A 291 -5.68 -0.34 1.97
N ASN A 292 -4.66 -0.40 1.11
CA ASN A 292 -4.60 -1.20 -0.12
C ASN A 292 -5.88 -1.09 -0.98
N LYS A 293 -6.19 0.15 -1.41
CA LYS A 293 -7.39 0.48 -2.20
C LYS A 293 -7.20 0.21 -3.70
N GLU A 294 -6.00 -0.20 -4.08
CA GLU A 294 -5.60 -0.55 -5.42
C GLU A 294 -6.44 -1.73 -5.93
N ILE A 295 -6.52 -1.85 -7.26
CA ILE A 295 -7.05 -3.05 -7.89
C ILE A 295 -5.90 -4.04 -8.08
N ARG A 296 -5.77 -4.97 -7.13
CA ARG A 296 -4.69 -6.00 -7.09
C ARG A 296 -4.50 -6.73 -8.41
N GLU A 297 -5.56 -6.97 -9.16
CA GLU A 297 -5.49 -7.77 -10.38
C GLU A 297 -4.74 -7.03 -11.50
N ASN A 298 -4.54 -5.72 -11.38
CA ASN A 298 -3.74 -4.92 -12.30
C ASN A 298 -2.21 -5.04 -12.05
N ARG A 299 -1.78 -5.74 -10.99
CA ARG A 299 -0.35 -5.93 -10.67
C ARG A 299 0.39 -6.80 -11.68
N PHE A 300 -0.30 -7.75 -12.32
CA PHE A 300 0.30 -8.72 -13.22
C PHE A 300 1.11 -8.09 -14.35
N TYR A 301 0.64 -6.99 -14.94
CA TYR A 301 1.31 -6.41 -16.10
C TYR A 301 2.74 -5.96 -15.79
N GLY A 302 2.94 -5.33 -14.63
CA GLY A 302 4.27 -4.91 -14.17
C GLY A 302 5.15 -6.09 -13.73
N PHE A 303 4.57 -7.12 -13.12
CA PHE A 303 5.31 -8.33 -12.75
C PHE A 303 5.78 -9.14 -13.97
N ILE A 304 4.94 -9.28 -14.99
CA ILE A 304 5.31 -9.92 -16.25
C ILE A 304 6.39 -9.11 -16.98
N PHE A 305 6.27 -7.78 -16.95
CA PHE A 305 7.33 -6.91 -17.48
C PHE A 305 8.65 -7.13 -16.74
N SER A 306 8.62 -7.21 -15.41
CA SER A 306 9.83 -7.50 -14.65
C SER A 306 10.43 -8.86 -14.98
N SER A 307 9.61 -9.90 -15.13
CA SER A 307 10.14 -11.22 -15.45
C SER A 307 10.87 -11.25 -16.80
N MET A 308 10.38 -10.50 -17.79
CA MET A 308 11.08 -10.29 -19.06
C MET A 308 12.41 -9.57 -18.85
N VAL A 309 12.42 -8.46 -18.09
CA VAL A 309 13.66 -7.72 -17.81
C VAL A 309 14.67 -8.57 -17.04
N GLY A 310 14.23 -9.35 -16.05
CA GLY A 310 15.09 -10.25 -15.30
C GLY A 310 15.60 -11.45 -16.12
N TRP A 311 14.88 -11.83 -17.17
CA TRP A 311 15.32 -12.86 -18.11
C TRP A 311 16.54 -12.41 -18.92
N ASP A 312 16.53 -11.16 -19.41
CA ASP A 312 17.66 -10.56 -20.12
C ASP A 312 17.80 -9.04 -19.80
N PRO A 313 18.52 -8.69 -18.71
CA PRO A 313 18.62 -7.30 -18.24
C PRO A 313 19.40 -6.36 -19.17
N LEU A 314 20.20 -6.89 -20.09
CA LEU A 314 21.03 -6.09 -20.99
C LEU A 314 20.36 -5.81 -22.32
N LYS A 315 19.38 -6.65 -22.71
CA LYS A 315 18.65 -6.50 -23.96
C LYS A 315 17.80 -5.25 -23.98
N GLU A 316 17.92 -4.51 -25.07
CA GLU A 316 16.96 -3.47 -25.41
C GLU A 316 15.73 -4.11 -26.02
N PHE A 317 14.56 -3.80 -25.47
CA PHE A 317 13.29 -4.34 -25.92
C PHE A 317 12.38 -3.24 -26.45
N ASN A 318 11.65 -3.57 -27.50
CA ASN A 318 10.62 -2.71 -28.04
C ASN A 318 9.31 -2.92 -27.25
N LEU A 319 8.94 -1.89 -26.48
CA LEU A 319 7.77 -1.90 -25.60
C LEU A 319 6.46 -2.18 -26.35
N ILE A 320 6.33 -1.74 -27.59
CA ILE A 320 5.11 -1.98 -28.40
C ILE A 320 4.96 -3.48 -28.67
N TYR A 321 6.05 -4.17 -29.03
CA TYR A 321 6.01 -5.62 -29.22
C TYR A 321 5.75 -6.36 -27.91
N PHE A 322 6.33 -5.91 -26.81
CA PHE A 322 6.05 -6.48 -25.49
C PHE A 322 4.56 -6.41 -25.14
N TRP A 323 3.95 -5.21 -25.20
CA TRP A 323 2.54 -5.03 -24.85
C TRP A 323 1.60 -5.82 -25.77
N ARG A 324 1.87 -5.83 -27.09
CA ARG A 324 1.11 -6.66 -28.03
C ARG A 324 1.22 -8.15 -27.69
N GLY A 325 2.42 -8.63 -27.34
CA GLY A 325 2.64 -9.99 -26.90
C GLY A 325 1.87 -10.30 -25.61
N ILE A 326 1.96 -9.43 -24.60
CA ILE A 326 1.23 -9.58 -23.34
C ILE A 326 -0.28 -9.71 -23.60
N PHE A 327 -0.84 -8.92 -24.53
CA PHE A 327 -2.27 -8.98 -24.78
C PHE A 327 -2.70 -10.33 -25.36
N ILE A 328 -1.89 -10.91 -26.26
CA ILE A 328 -2.13 -12.24 -26.80
C ILE A 328 -1.97 -13.30 -25.71
N HIS A 329 -0.90 -13.27 -24.92
CA HIS A 329 -0.65 -14.31 -23.92
C HIS A 329 -1.59 -14.24 -22.71
N PHE A 330 -1.88 -13.02 -22.24
CA PHE A 330 -2.66 -12.77 -21.04
C PHE A 330 -4.17 -12.78 -21.31
N PHE A 331 -4.64 -12.18 -22.40
CA PHE A 331 -6.08 -12.13 -22.73
C PHE A 331 -6.50 -13.16 -23.79
N GLY A 332 -5.55 -13.79 -24.47
CA GLY A 332 -5.80 -14.79 -25.50
C GLY A 332 -6.16 -14.21 -26.87
N ILE A 333 -6.08 -12.89 -27.06
CA ILE A 333 -6.51 -12.22 -28.29
C ILE A 333 -5.55 -11.12 -28.73
N GLN A 334 -5.56 -10.83 -30.03
CA GLN A 334 -4.93 -9.65 -30.59
C GLN A 334 -6.00 -8.60 -30.91
N SER A 335 -6.10 -7.57 -30.08
CA SER A 335 -7.12 -6.51 -30.24
C SER A 335 -6.51 -5.12 -30.13
N SER A 336 -6.85 -4.25 -31.08
CA SER A 336 -6.49 -2.83 -31.05
C SER A 336 -7.15 -2.08 -29.88
N LYS A 337 -8.30 -2.57 -29.39
CA LYS A 337 -8.99 -2.04 -28.21
C LYS A 337 -8.09 -2.10 -26.97
N LEU A 338 -7.39 -3.22 -26.73
CA LEU A 338 -6.45 -3.36 -25.61
C LEU A 338 -5.28 -2.37 -25.71
N VAL A 339 -4.72 -2.19 -26.91
CA VAL A 339 -3.66 -1.19 -27.15
C VAL A 339 -4.18 0.22 -26.83
N SER A 340 -5.39 0.54 -27.28
CA SER A 340 -6.06 1.82 -27.04
C SER A 340 -6.27 2.09 -25.55
N ILE A 341 -6.82 1.13 -24.80
CA ILE A 341 -7.09 1.24 -23.36
C ILE A 341 -5.80 1.56 -22.57
N PHE A 342 -4.75 0.77 -22.78
CA PHE A 342 -3.49 0.96 -22.05
C PHE A 342 -2.79 2.26 -22.45
N SER A 343 -2.86 2.66 -23.73
CA SER A 343 -2.36 3.96 -24.20
C SER A 343 -3.08 5.15 -23.55
N LYS A 344 -4.41 5.06 -23.38
CA LYS A 344 -5.22 6.08 -22.71
C LYS A 344 -4.87 6.17 -21.21
N PHE A 345 -4.75 5.04 -20.50
CA PHE A 345 -4.32 5.03 -19.10
C PHE A 345 -2.90 5.58 -18.91
N ARG A 346 -1.98 5.25 -19.82
CA ARG A 346 -0.63 5.80 -19.84
C ARG A 346 -0.65 7.32 -20.02
N THR A 347 -1.36 7.81 -21.03
CA THR A 347 -1.50 9.24 -21.33
C THR A 347 -2.10 10.02 -20.15
N LEU A 348 -3.09 9.46 -19.46
CA LEU A 348 -3.72 10.06 -18.28
C LEU A 348 -2.68 10.39 -17.20
N GLN A 349 -1.76 9.46 -16.96
CA GLN A 349 -0.74 9.57 -15.92
C GLN A 349 0.43 10.46 -16.36
N ASP A 350 0.96 10.24 -17.56
CA ASP A 350 2.14 10.95 -18.07
C ASP A 350 1.88 12.44 -18.25
N LYS A 351 0.66 12.80 -18.69
CA LYS A 351 0.25 14.21 -18.83
C LYS A 351 -0.38 14.79 -17.56
N ASN A 352 -0.39 14.02 -16.46
CA ASN A 352 -1.01 14.38 -15.17
C ASN A 352 -2.40 15.01 -15.33
N LEU A 353 -3.29 14.35 -16.07
CA LEU A 353 -4.59 14.91 -16.46
C LEU A 353 -5.57 15.06 -15.28
N LEU A 354 -5.34 14.35 -14.17
CA LEU A 354 -6.14 14.47 -12.94
C LEU A 354 -5.67 15.61 -12.02
N HIS A 355 -4.52 16.24 -12.32
CA HIS A 355 -3.90 17.30 -11.53
C HIS A 355 -3.62 16.92 -10.07
N THR A 356 -3.44 15.63 -9.78
CA THR A 356 -3.11 15.10 -8.45
C THR A 356 -1.65 14.67 -8.39
N ARG A 357 -1.09 14.62 -7.16
CA ARG A 357 0.15 13.85 -6.96
C ARG A 357 -0.17 12.37 -7.13
N ALA A 358 0.84 11.60 -7.55
CA ALA A 358 0.76 10.15 -7.74
C ALA A 358 0.01 9.42 -6.61
N SER A 359 0.44 9.60 -5.36
CA SER A 359 -0.16 9.01 -4.15
C SER A 359 -1.22 9.90 -3.48
N GLY A 360 -1.79 10.86 -4.22
CA GLY A 360 -2.81 11.78 -3.70
C GLY A 360 -4.23 11.44 -4.13
N TYR A 361 -4.40 10.46 -5.03
CA TYR A 361 -5.67 10.19 -5.69
C TYR A 361 -6.80 9.89 -4.70
N TYR A 362 -6.64 8.87 -3.86
CA TYR A 362 -7.69 8.47 -2.92
C TYR A 362 -7.98 9.54 -1.86
N ASN A 363 -6.97 10.31 -1.44
CA ASN A 363 -7.17 11.46 -0.56
C ASN A 363 -8.13 12.49 -1.17
N HIS A 364 -8.01 12.78 -2.47
CA HIS A 364 -8.92 13.69 -3.16
C HIS A 364 -10.27 13.05 -3.49
N PHE A 365 -10.28 11.75 -3.75
CA PHE A 365 -11.51 11.00 -4.00
C PHE A 365 -12.43 11.03 -2.77
N PHE A 366 -11.92 10.67 -1.59
CA PHE A 366 -12.69 10.60 -0.35
C PHE A 366 -12.79 11.94 0.40
N ALA A 367 -12.14 13.01 -0.07
CA ALA A 367 -12.32 14.34 0.51
C ALA A 367 -13.77 14.82 0.40
N HIS A 368 -14.23 15.51 1.45
CA HIS A 368 -15.55 16.14 1.48
C HIS A 368 -15.79 17.02 0.23
N PRO A 369 -16.87 16.81 -0.56
CA PRO A 369 -17.08 17.48 -1.83
C PRO A 369 -17.28 19.00 -1.70
N TYR A 370 -17.96 19.46 -0.65
CA TYR A 370 -18.40 20.86 -0.51
C TYR A 370 -17.71 21.67 0.62
N ALA A 371 -16.62 21.18 1.20
CA ALA A 371 -16.01 21.86 2.36
C ALA A 371 -15.37 23.20 1.94
N LYS A 372 -15.68 24.28 2.66
CA LYS A 372 -15.27 25.65 2.32
C LYS A 372 -13.89 25.99 2.93
N ASN A 373 -13.05 26.61 2.11
CA ASN A 373 -11.69 27.13 2.31
C ASN A 373 -11.02 27.21 3.70
N ASN A 374 -9.76 26.76 3.74
CA ASN A 374 -8.64 27.55 4.26
C ASN A 374 -7.44 27.46 3.27
N LYS A 375 -6.43 28.36 3.33
CA LYS A 375 -5.32 28.50 2.34
C LYS A 375 -4.62 27.18 1.91
N ARG A 376 -4.68 26.12 2.72
CA ARG A 376 -4.12 24.77 2.46
C ARG A 376 -4.87 23.96 1.38
N TYR A 377 -6.17 24.17 1.19
CA TYR A 377 -7.02 23.46 0.21
C TYR A 377 -7.28 24.29 -1.08
N LYS A 378 -6.72 25.52 -1.16
CA LYS A 378 -7.00 26.53 -2.21
C LYS A 378 -6.55 26.20 -3.63
N LYS A 379 -5.80 25.12 -3.89
CA LYS A 379 -5.68 24.65 -5.27
C LYS A 379 -7.01 23.97 -5.62
N ASN A 380 -8.00 24.79 -5.98
CA ASN A 380 -9.10 24.38 -6.85
C ASN A 380 -8.46 23.55 -7.96
N LEU A 381 -8.58 22.22 -7.86
CA LEU A 381 -8.08 21.31 -8.87
C LEU A 381 -8.64 21.80 -10.20
N ASN A 382 -7.73 22.11 -11.12
CA ASN A 382 -8.07 22.63 -12.43
C ASN A 382 -8.97 21.61 -13.14
N THR A 383 -10.27 21.88 -13.25
CA THR A 383 -11.22 20.95 -13.88
C THR A 383 -11.28 21.12 -15.41
N LYS A 384 -10.48 22.01 -16.02
CA LYS A 384 -10.57 22.34 -17.46
C LYS A 384 -10.47 21.13 -18.38
N ARG A 385 -9.75 20.09 -17.96
CA ARG A 385 -9.53 18.87 -18.77
C ARG A 385 -10.49 17.73 -18.42
N PHE A 386 -11.32 17.88 -17.40
CA PHE A 386 -12.07 16.75 -16.82
C PHE A 386 -13.19 16.25 -17.73
N GLU A 387 -13.84 17.12 -18.51
CA GLU A 387 -14.80 16.68 -19.54
C GLU A 387 -14.15 15.79 -20.59
N LYS A 388 -12.96 16.18 -21.07
CA LYS A 388 -12.18 15.34 -22.00
C LYS A 388 -11.80 14.00 -21.36
N VAL A 389 -11.38 14.01 -20.08
CA VAL A 389 -11.06 12.78 -19.35
C VAL A 389 -12.30 11.89 -19.20
N ILE A 390 -13.46 12.47 -18.87
CA ILE A 390 -14.74 11.74 -18.79
C ILE A 390 -15.06 11.05 -20.12
N SER A 391 -14.94 11.76 -21.24
CA SER A 391 -15.12 11.19 -22.59
C SER A 391 -14.16 10.02 -22.83
N THR A 392 -12.86 10.20 -22.56
CA THR A 392 -11.87 9.12 -22.69
C THR A 392 -12.17 7.93 -21.79
N MET A 393 -12.67 8.13 -20.57
CA MET A 393 -13.05 7.02 -19.69
C MET A 393 -14.29 6.29 -20.21
N ASN A 394 -15.27 7.00 -20.79
CA ASN A 394 -16.43 6.36 -21.43
C ASN A 394 -15.99 5.49 -22.63
N GLU A 395 -15.04 5.96 -23.44
CA GLU A 395 -14.48 5.13 -24.51
C GLU A 395 -13.82 3.86 -23.95
N ILE A 396 -13.03 3.96 -22.87
CA ILE A 396 -12.44 2.77 -22.23
C ILE A 396 -13.51 1.81 -21.72
N ILE A 397 -14.58 2.33 -21.11
CA ILE A 397 -15.68 1.51 -20.59
C ILE A 397 -16.34 0.74 -21.75
N ASN A 398 -16.69 1.43 -22.83
CA ASN A 398 -17.28 0.80 -24.03
C ASN A 398 -16.33 -0.21 -24.68
N ASP A 399 -15.03 0.12 -24.78
CA ASP A 399 -14.01 -0.80 -25.29
C ASP A 399 -13.93 -2.06 -24.42
N CYS A 400 -14.00 -1.93 -23.09
CA CYS A 400 -13.99 -3.07 -22.17
C CYS A 400 -15.26 -3.92 -22.28
N GLU A 401 -16.44 -3.31 -22.36
CA GLU A 401 -17.72 -4.02 -22.53
C GLU A 401 -17.70 -4.86 -23.82
N GLY A 402 -17.22 -4.29 -24.93
CA GLY A 402 -17.06 -5.04 -26.18
C GLY A 402 -16.02 -6.16 -26.09
N LEU A 403 -14.99 -6.01 -25.26
CA LEU A 403 -13.96 -7.04 -25.06
C LEU A 403 -14.43 -8.21 -24.18
N GLU A 404 -15.47 -8.04 -23.35
CA GLU A 404 -15.89 -9.08 -22.41
C GLU A 404 -16.32 -10.39 -23.09
N SER A 405 -16.87 -10.33 -24.30
CA SER A 405 -17.23 -11.52 -25.09
C SER A 405 -16.10 -12.03 -25.99
N GLU A 406 -15.09 -11.20 -26.27
CA GLU A 406 -13.97 -11.54 -27.15
C GLU A 406 -12.81 -12.22 -26.42
N VAL A 407 -12.51 -11.81 -25.17
CA VAL A 407 -11.34 -12.31 -24.45
C VAL A 407 -11.48 -13.78 -24.05
N LEU A 408 -10.44 -14.57 -24.32
CA LEU A 408 -10.42 -16.01 -24.06
C LEU A 408 -9.82 -16.35 -22.68
N LYS A 409 -9.04 -15.42 -22.10
CA LYS A 409 -8.32 -15.60 -20.84
C LYS A 409 -8.43 -14.36 -19.95
N ASN A 410 -8.37 -14.56 -18.65
CA ASN A 410 -8.34 -13.49 -17.64
C ASN A 410 -9.44 -12.43 -17.82
N LYS A 411 -10.69 -12.87 -18.09
CA LYS A 411 -11.83 -11.98 -18.33
C LYS A 411 -12.11 -11.01 -17.18
N ASP A 412 -11.87 -11.42 -15.93
CA ASP A 412 -12.02 -10.55 -14.76
C ASP A 412 -11.10 -9.31 -14.84
N ASN A 413 -9.96 -9.38 -15.52
CA ASN A 413 -9.09 -8.22 -15.72
C ASN A 413 -9.74 -7.15 -16.61
N ILE A 414 -10.58 -7.51 -17.57
CA ILE A 414 -11.33 -6.52 -18.38
C ILE A 414 -12.32 -5.75 -17.50
N LYS A 415 -13.01 -6.46 -16.59
CA LYS A 415 -13.92 -5.84 -15.61
C LYS A 415 -13.19 -4.89 -14.67
N ASN A 416 -11.99 -5.28 -14.23
CA ASN A 416 -11.13 -4.43 -13.43
C ASN A 416 -10.70 -3.16 -14.18
N LEU A 417 -10.34 -3.24 -15.47
CA LEU A 417 -10.02 -2.06 -16.29
C LEU A 417 -11.24 -1.14 -16.47
N ALA A 418 -12.43 -1.71 -16.70
CA ALA A 418 -13.67 -0.94 -16.78
C ALA A 418 -13.97 -0.21 -15.46
N PHE A 419 -13.81 -0.89 -14.31
CA PHE A 419 -14.00 -0.30 -13.00
C PHE A 419 -13.05 0.86 -12.73
N VAL A 420 -11.76 0.71 -13.07
CA VAL A 420 -10.78 1.81 -12.97
C VAL A 420 -11.24 3.03 -13.76
N ALA A 421 -11.73 2.84 -14.98
CA ALA A 421 -12.24 3.93 -15.81
C ALA A 421 -13.51 4.58 -15.21
N LYS A 422 -14.47 3.79 -14.72
CA LYS A 422 -15.67 4.30 -14.02
C LYS A 422 -15.30 5.12 -12.77
N HIS A 423 -14.33 4.65 -11.99
CA HIS A 423 -13.88 5.32 -10.78
C HIS A 423 -13.20 6.67 -11.08
N ILE A 424 -12.39 6.74 -12.16
CA ILE A 424 -11.77 7.98 -12.63
C ILE A 424 -12.82 8.94 -13.22
N ARG A 425 -13.80 8.42 -13.96
CA ARG A 425 -14.92 9.20 -14.50
C ARG A 425 -15.71 9.86 -13.39
N PHE A 426 -16.11 9.08 -12.38
CA PHE A 426 -16.80 9.61 -11.21
C PHE A 426 -15.96 10.65 -10.48
N TYR A 427 -14.66 10.41 -10.28
CA TYR A 427 -13.78 11.41 -9.68
C TYR A 427 -13.85 12.75 -10.42
N CYS A 428 -13.79 12.73 -11.76
CA CYS A 428 -13.89 13.93 -12.57
C CYS A 428 -15.25 14.63 -12.41
N LYS A 429 -16.36 13.88 -12.50
CA LYS A 429 -17.73 14.40 -12.31
C LYS A 429 -17.92 15.01 -10.91
N LYS A 430 -17.53 14.29 -9.86
CA LYS A 430 -17.54 14.75 -8.46
C LYS A 430 -16.84 16.10 -8.35
N ARG A 431 -15.66 16.26 -8.94
CA ARG A 431 -14.88 17.50 -8.84
C ARG A 431 -15.50 18.66 -9.61
N ILE A 432 -16.12 18.41 -10.76
CA ILE A 432 -16.87 19.43 -11.52
C ILE A 432 -18.09 19.91 -10.71
N ASN A 433 -18.89 18.98 -10.20
CA ASN A 433 -20.06 19.28 -9.35
C ASN A 433 -19.68 19.97 -8.04
N SER A 434 -18.63 19.51 -7.38
CA SER A 434 -18.11 20.16 -6.17
C SER A 434 -17.78 21.64 -6.42
N LYS A 435 -17.16 21.94 -7.57
CA LYS A 435 -16.78 23.31 -7.95
C LYS A 435 -18.00 24.19 -8.24
N SER A 436 -19.06 23.65 -8.86
CA SER A 436 -20.28 24.41 -9.13
C SER A 436 -21.09 24.69 -7.86
N LEU A 437 -21.07 23.79 -6.87
CA LEU A 437 -21.94 23.87 -5.69
C LEU A 437 -21.30 24.47 -4.42
N ILE A 438 -19.96 24.57 -4.36
CA ILE A 438 -19.28 25.04 -3.15
C ILE A 438 -19.67 26.48 -2.74
N LYS A 439 -20.00 27.34 -3.72
CA LYS A 439 -20.48 28.72 -3.47
C LYS A 439 -21.97 28.89 -3.78
N TYR A 440 -22.66 27.82 -4.12
CA TYR A 440 -24.08 27.90 -4.44
C TYR A 440 -24.89 28.32 -3.22
N ILE A 441 -25.76 29.31 -3.42
CA ILE A 441 -26.77 29.78 -2.47
C ILE A 441 -28.11 29.46 -3.12
N PRO A 442 -29.06 28.80 -2.42
CA PRO A 442 -30.40 28.56 -2.95
C PRO A 442 -31.06 29.88 -3.39
N VAL A 443 -31.59 29.93 -4.62
CA VAL A 443 -32.15 31.18 -5.20
C VAL A 443 -33.62 31.02 -5.59
N ASN A 444 -33.94 30.01 -6.39
CA ASN A 444 -35.31 29.71 -6.81
C ASN A 444 -35.55 28.19 -6.90
N MET A 445 -36.82 27.80 -6.84
CA MET A 445 -37.23 26.39 -6.78
C MET A 445 -36.71 25.57 -7.96
N LYS A 446 -36.91 26.05 -9.20
CA LYS A 446 -36.48 25.36 -10.43
C LYS A 446 -34.96 25.10 -10.48
N HIS A 447 -34.16 26.08 -10.08
CA HIS A 447 -32.70 25.94 -10.10
C HIS A 447 -32.21 25.05 -8.95
N ASN A 448 -32.85 25.14 -7.77
CA ASN A 448 -32.59 24.25 -6.65
C ASN A 448 -32.89 22.78 -7.01
N GLU A 449 -34.03 22.51 -7.63
CA GLU A 449 -34.41 21.17 -8.12
C GLU A 449 -33.39 20.61 -9.10
N GLN A 450 -32.95 21.41 -10.06
CA GLN A 450 -31.90 21.00 -11.00
C GLN A 450 -30.59 20.65 -10.28
N LYS A 451 -30.18 21.45 -9.27
CA LYS A 451 -28.98 21.14 -8.47
C LYS A 451 -29.13 19.90 -7.61
N ILE A 452 -30.30 19.69 -7.01
CA ILE A 452 -30.60 18.47 -6.26
C ILE A 452 -30.53 17.25 -7.18
N LYS A 453 -31.07 17.34 -8.40
CA LYS A 453 -31.00 16.28 -9.42
C LYS A 453 -29.54 15.94 -9.77
N GLU A 454 -28.71 16.94 -10.06
CA GLU A 454 -27.27 16.75 -10.32
C GLU A 454 -26.55 16.03 -9.16
N ILE A 455 -26.90 16.33 -7.91
CA ILE A 455 -26.31 15.67 -6.72
C ILE A 455 -26.82 14.22 -6.59
N LYS A 456 -28.13 13.99 -6.80
CA LYS A 456 -28.74 12.65 -6.75
C LYS A 456 -28.09 11.71 -7.77
N GLU A 457 -27.92 12.16 -9.01
CA GLU A 457 -27.25 11.39 -10.07
C GLU A 457 -25.80 11.01 -9.70
N ILE A 458 -25.03 11.94 -9.13
CA ILE A 458 -23.67 11.65 -8.65
C ILE A 458 -23.70 10.66 -7.48
N LYS A 459 -24.62 10.84 -6.52
CA LYS A 459 -24.76 9.93 -5.38
C LYS A 459 -25.10 8.51 -5.84
N GLU A 460 -26.00 8.36 -6.79
CA GLU A 460 -26.37 7.06 -7.38
C GLU A 460 -25.18 6.40 -8.08
N GLU A 461 -24.40 7.15 -8.88
CA GLU A 461 -23.17 6.63 -9.50
C GLU A 461 -22.14 6.18 -8.43
N LEU A 462 -22.05 6.89 -7.30
CA LEU A 462 -21.18 6.49 -6.19
C LEU A 462 -21.63 5.17 -5.53
N VAL A 463 -22.94 5.00 -5.33
CA VAL A 463 -23.50 3.75 -4.76
C VAL A 463 -23.23 2.58 -5.70
N PHE A 464 -23.44 2.76 -7.00
CA PHE A 464 -23.11 1.76 -8.00
C PHE A 464 -21.62 1.38 -7.97
N LEU A 465 -20.73 2.39 -7.91
CA LEU A 465 -19.29 2.17 -7.78
C LEU A 465 -18.92 1.40 -6.51
N LEU A 466 -19.55 1.70 -5.37
CA LEU A 466 -19.31 0.96 -4.13
C LEU A 466 -19.68 -0.51 -4.30
N ASN A 467 -20.86 -0.80 -4.84
CA ASN A 467 -21.35 -2.17 -5.02
C ASN A 467 -20.48 -2.96 -6.03
N GLU A 468 -20.06 -2.32 -7.12
CA GLU A 468 -19.15 -2.93 -8.09
C GLU A 468 -17.78 -3.19 -7.46
N TYR A 469 -17.26 -2.26 -6.65
CA TYR A 469 -15.98 -2.46 -5.96
C TYR A 469 -16.05 -3.59 -4.95
N GLU A 470 -17.11 -3.67 -4.15
CA GLU A 470 -17.33 -4.76 -3.20
C GLU A 470 -17.37 -6.11 -3.92
N THR A 471 -18.06 -6.17 -5.06
CA THR A 471 -18.12 -7.38 -5.89
C THR A 471 -16.74 -7.79 -6.42
N LEU A 472 -15.95 -6.84 -6.93
CA LEU A 472 -14.60 -7.11 -7.42
C LEU A 472 -13.65 -7.51 -6.28
N TRP A 473 -13.77 -6.86 -5.13
CA TRP A 473 -12.98 -7.17 -3.94
C TRP A 473 -13.24 -8.60 -3.47
N LEU A 474 -14.50 -8.99 -3.27
CA LEU A 474 -14.87 -10.30 -2.72
C LEU A 474 -14.51 -11.46 -3.66
N LYS A 475 -14.28 -11.19 -4.96
CA LYS A 475 -13.74 -12.19 -5.89
C LYS A 475 -12.28 -12.55 -5.62
N CYS A 476 -11.48 -11.65 -5.05
CA CYS A 476 -10.04 -11.82 -4.93
C CYS A 476 -9.51 -11.75 -3.49
N ALA A 477 -10.23 -11.10 -2.57
CA ALA A 477 -9.79 -10.77 -1.24
C ALA A 477 -10.86 -11.04 -0.17
N LYS A 478 -10.40 -11.29 1.05
CA LYS A 478 -11.21 -11.49 2.24
C LYS A 478 -11.95 -10.20 2.60
N ASN A 479 -13.16 -10.33 3.13
CA ASN A 479 -14.07 -9.20 3.40
C ASN A 479 -13.52 -8.20 4.44
N ASP A 480 -12.71 -8.67 5.40
CA ASP A 480 -12.23 -7.92 6.57
C ASP A 480 -11.62 -6.56 6.21
N GLY A 481 -10.76 -6.52 5.19
CA GLY A 481 -10.10 -5.29 4.75
C GLY A 481 -11.02 -4.26 4.10
N PHE A 482 -12.14 -4.70 3.52
CA PHE A 482 -13.04 -3.83 2.76
C PHE A 482 -13.88 -2.93 3.65
N LYS A 483 -14.17 -3.37 4.89
CA LYS A 483 -14.99 -2.61 5.87
C LYS A 483 -14.52 -1.16 6.01
N SER A 484 -13.21 -0.96 6.16
CA SER A 484 -12.62 0.37 6.32
C SER A 484 -12.75 1.27 5.09
N ILE A 485 -12.76 0.68 3.89
CA ILE A 485 -12.96 1.39 2.62
C ILE A 485 -14.44 1.73 2.44
N LYS A 486 -15.33 0.77 2.71
CA LYS A 486 -16.79 0.93 2.64
C LYS A 486 -17.28 2.10 3.48
N ILE A 487 -16.74 2.26 4.69
CA ILE A 487 -17.02 3.43 5.56
C ILE A 487 -16.71 4.75 4.85
N GLN A 488 -15.62 4.86 4.08
CA GLN A 488 -15.28 6.09 3.36
C GLN A 488 -16.27 6.43 2.24
N TYR A 489 -16.87 5.42 1.60
CA TYR A 489 -17.96 5.64 0.65
C TYR A 489 -19.24 6.11 1.36
N PHE A 490 -19.58 5.51 2.51
CA PHE A 490 -20.72 5.95 3.31
C PHE A 490 -20.60 7.40 3.77
N TRP A 491 -19.39 7.85 4.14
CA TRP A 491 -19.15 9.27 4.42
C TRP A 491 -19.45 10.17 3.22
N LEU A 492 -18.99 9.82 2.02
CA LEU A 492 -19.30 10.59 0.82
C LEU A 492 -20.80 10.60 0.51
N ILE A 493 -21.49 9.48 0.67
CA ILE A 493 -22.95 9.37 0.50
C ILE A 493 -23.67 10.30 1.49
N LYS A 494 -23.26 10.28 2.76
CA LYS A 494 -23.77 11.19 3.78
C LYS A 494 -23.56 12.66 3.38
N PHE A 495 -22.37 13.04 2.92
CA PHE A 495 -22.11 14.43 2.49
C PHE A 495 -23.01 14.87 1.32
N TYR A 496 -23.40 13.96 0.43
CA TYR A 496 -24.36 14.28 -0.62
C TYR A 496 -25.79 14.41 -0.08
N ASN A 497 -26.21 13.56 0.85
CA ASN A 497 -27.52 13.68 1.51
C ASN A 497 -27.62 15.00 2.29
N ASP A 498 -26.61 15.33 3.11
CA ASP A 498 -26.57 16.58 3.87
C ASP A 498 -26.64 17.80 2.93
N LYS A 499 -26.03 17.72 1.74
CA LYS A 499 -26.09 18.80 0.75
C LYS A 499 -27.46 18.92 0.09
N ILE A 500 -28.14 17.80 -0.19
CA ILE A 500 -29.50 17.79 -0.74
C ILE A 500 -30.45 18.42 0.27
N GLU A 501 -30.44 17.95 1.52
CA GLU A 501 -31.27 18.49 2.61
C GLU A 501 -31.03 19.99 2.81
N GLN A 502 -29.76 20.42 2.72
CA GLN A 502 -29.40 21.83 2.82
C GLN A 502 -30.01 22.69 1.71
N ILE A 503 -30.14 22.17 0.48
CA ILE A 503 -30.78 22.91 -0.63
C ILE A 503 -32.30 22.85 -0.52
N GLU A 504 -32.87 21.69 -0.18
CA GLU A 504 -34.32 21.49 -0.01
C GLU A 504 -34.90 22.42 1.07
N ASN A 505 -34.18 22.57 2.19
CA ASN A 505 -34.61 23.41 3.31
C ASN A 505 -34.12 24.87 3.21
N ASN A 506 -33.57 25.30 2.06
CA ASN A 506 -32.97 26.63 1.86
C ASN A 506 -31.97 27.04 2.96
N MET A 507 -31.27 26.08 3.56
CA MET A 507 -30.35 26.32 4.67
C MET A 507 -29.05 26.94 4.16
N LYS A 508 -28.43 27.81 4.97
CA LYS A 508 -27.09 28.32 4.66
C LYS A 508 -26.04 27.23 4.92
N TRP A 509 -25.26 26.86 3.89
CA TRP A 509 -24.17 25.90 4.05
C TRP A 509 -23.15 26.36 5.09
N LYS A 510 -23.06 25.63 6.20
CA LYS A 510 -21.98 25.74 7.17
C LYS A 510 -20.83 24.84 6.74
N ASN A 511 -19.61 25.32 6.93
CA ASN A 511 -18.44 24.50 6.66
C ASN A 511 -18.44 23.30 7.61
N PRO A 512 -18.37 22.04 7.12
CA PRO A 512 -18.35 20.86 7.97
C PRO A 512 -17.05 20.75 8.78
N TYR A 513 -16.03 21.55 8.43
CA TYR A 513 -14.84 21.69 9.27
C TYR A 513 -15.20 22.38 10.58
N ILE A 514 -14.99 21.67 11.68
CA ILE A 514 -15.08 22.22 13.03
C ILE A 514 -13.92 23.21 13.21
N GLU A 515 -14.25 24.49 13.44
CA GLU A 515 -13.25 25.48 13.84
C GLU A 515 -12.72 25.12 15.22
N SER A 516 -11.46 24.70 15.28
CA SER A 516 -10.83 24.34 16.55
C SER A 516 -10.22 25.57 17.22
N LYS A 517 -10.53 25.78 18.50
CA LYS A 517 -9.91 26.82 19.37
C LYS A 517 -8.52 26.34 19.87
N LEU A 518 -7.69 25.83 18.96
CA LEU A 518 -6.58 24.89 19.17
C LEU A 518 -5.64 25.15 20.36
N ILE A 519 -5.19 24.06 21.00
CA ILE A 519 -3.79 23.90 21.42
C ILE A 519 -3.10 23.18 20.26
N TYR A 520 -2.13 23.81 19.60
CA TYR A 520 -1.44 23.25 18.44
C TYR A 520 0.07 23.34 18.60
N LEU A 521 0.74 22.25 18.24
CA LEU A 521 2.20 22.18 18.14
C LEU A 521 2.59 22.64 16.73
N ASN A 522 3.35 23.74 16.62
CA ASN A 522 3.79 24.24 15.33
C ASN A 522 4.46 23.12 14.53
N SER A 523 4.03 22.89 13.28
CA SER A 523 4.59 21.82 12.44
C SER A 523 6.09 21.92 12.21
N LYS A 524 6.69 23.11 12.41
CA LYS A 524 8.14 23.30 12.32
C LYS A 524 8.90 22.71 13.51
N ASP A 525 8.23 22.48 14.65
CA ASP A 525 8.81 21.96 15.89
C ASP A 525 8.53 20.46 16.11
N LEU A 526 7.75 19.82 15.20
CA LEU A 526 7.30 18.42 15.27
C LEU A 526 8.42 17.39 15.47
N HIS A 527 9.64 17.68 15.04
CA HIS A 527 10.76 16.72 15.06
C HIS A 527 11.64 16.81 16.32
N ARG A 528 11.29 17.66 17.30
CA ARG A 528 12.12 17.95 18.48
C ARG A 528 11.49 17.58 19.82
N VAL A 529 10.31 16.95 19.81
CA VAL A 529 9.50 16.80 21.01
C VAL A 529 9.40 15.32 21.41
N HIS A 530 10.01 14.99 22.56
CA HIS A 530 10.02 13.63 23.11
C HIS A 530 8.68 13.25 23.76
N THR A 531 8.10 14.15 24.55
CA THR A 531 6.74 14.08 25.13
C THR A 531 6.36 15.48 25.61
N THR A 532 5.16 15.96 25.26
CA THR A 532 4.67 17.27 25.73
C THR A 532 3.29 17.17 26.32
N PHE A 533 3.09 17.91 27.42
CA PHE A 533 1.81 18.05 28.07
C PHE A 533 1.13 19.34 27.62
N TYR A 534 -0.09 19.21 27.11
CA TYR A 534 -0.92 20.33 26.69
C TYR A 534 -2.09 20.45 27.65
N ARG A 535 -2.20 21.58 28.35
CA ARG A 535 -3.31 21.91 29.25
C ARG A 535 -4.02 23.16 28.76
N LYS A 536 -5.34 23.11 28.70
CA LYS A 536 -6.20 24.28 28.47
C LYS A 536 -7.36 24.25 29.45
N VAL A 537 -7.52 25.36 30.17
CA VAL A 537 -8.66 25.56 31.07
C VAL A 537 -9.77 26.24 30.27
N ILE A 538 -10.97 25.64 30.31
CA ILE A 538 -12.17 26.21 29.71
C ILE A 538 -13.14 26.47 30.87
N ARG A 539 -13.44 27.74 31.14
CA ARG A 539 -14.47 28.13 32.10
C ARG A 539 -15.81 28.22 31.37
N ILE A 540 -16.82 27.54 31.88
CA ILE A 540 -18.18 27.52 31.33
C ILE A 540 -19.11 28.01 32.43
N GLU A 541 -19.90 29.04 32.14
CA GLU A 541 -20.96 29.53 33.02
C GLU A 541 -22.21 28.66 32.80
N GLY A 542 -22.72 28.04 33.85
CA GLY A 542 -23.84 27.10 33.78
C GLY A 542 -23.42 25.63 33.62
N ASN A 543 -24.42 24.76 33.45
CA ASN A 543 -24.20 23.31 33.37
C ASN A 543 -23.72 22.90 31.96
N VAL A 544 -22.76 21.97 31.89
CA VAL A 544 -22.30 21.38 30.64
C VAL A 544 -23.15 20.14 30.33
N GLU A 545 -24.07 20.24 29.38
CA GLU A 545 -24.89 19.09 28.94
C GLU A 545 -24.09 18.13 28.05
N LYS A 546 -23.30 18.67 27.11
CA LYS A 546 -22.47 17.88 26.19
C LYS A 546 -21.25 18.66 25.72
N ALA A 547 -20.13 17.95 25.55
CA ALA A 547 -18.92 18.49 24.91
C ALA A 547 -18.40 17.50 23.87
N PHE A 548 -17.90 18.03 22.75
CA PHE A 548 -17.20 17.25 21.73
C PHE A 548 -15.72 17.59 21.78
N LEU A 549 -14.87 16.57 21.84
CA LEU A 549 -13.43 16.74 21.84
C LEU A 549 -12.83 15.88 20.74
N GLN A 550 -12.01 16.52 19.89
CA GLN A 550 -11.21 15.86 18.88
C GLN A 550 -9.74 16.03 19.23
N VAL A 551 -9.05 14.90 19.39
CA VAL A 551 -7.59 14.86 19.55
C VAL A 551 -7.00 14.26 18.28
N ILE A 552 -5.97 14.90 17.75
CA ILE A 552 -5.18 14.37 16.63
C ILE A 552 -3.73 14.36 17.11
N ALA A 553 -3.14 13.18 17.16
CA ALA A 553 -1.74 13.01 17.53
C ALA A 553 -0.88 12.82 16.27
N GLY A 554 0.44 13.05 16.41
CA GLY A 554 1.43 12.64 15.40
C GLY A 554 1.89 11.19 15.60
N THR A 555 1.89 10.72 16.86
CA THR A 555 2.21 9.33 17.24
C THR A 555 1.14 8.78 18.17
N TYR A 556 1.12 9.23 19.41
CA TYR A 556 0.22 8.81 20.49
C TYR A 556 -0.13 10.02 21.37
N ALA A 557 -1.35 10.07 21.90
CA ALA A 557 -1.72 11.06 22.90
C ALA A 557 -2.65 10.45 23.95
N LYS A 558 -2.41 10.80 25.21
CA LYS A 558 -3.33 10.55 26.33
C LYS A 558 -4.20 11.78 26.57
N LEU A 559 -5.45 11.55 26.96
CA LEU A 559 -6.43 12.57 27.23
C LEU A 559 -6.87 12.53 28.69
N TYR A 560 -6.92 13.71 29.30
CA TYR A 560 -7.38 13.93 30.67
C TYR A 560 -8.38 15.10 30.70
N ILE A 561 -9.42 14.98 31.52
CA ILE A 561 -10.38 16.05 31.83
C ILE A 561 -10.45 16.16 33.35
N ASN A 562 -10.22 17.37 33.90
CA ASN A 562 -10.14 17.60 35.34
C ASN A 562 -9.25 16.58 36.05
N GLU A 563 -8.07 16.33 35.46
CA GLU A 563 -7.05 15.38 35.93
C GLU A 563 -7.46 13.90 35.91
N ARG A 564 -8.72 13.61 35.57
CA ARG A 564 -9.19 12.25 35.32
C ARG A 564 -8.82 11.81 33.91
N TYR A 565 -8.20 10.64 33.80
CA TYR A 565 -7.92 10.02 32.51
C TYR A 565 -9.21 9.62 31.79
N ILE A 566 -9.34 9.99 30.52
CA ILE A 566 -10.52 9.73 29.69
C ILE A 566 -10.22 8.73 28.57
N GLY A 567 -8.97 8.66 28.09
CA GLY A 567 -8.59 7.72 27.04
C GLY A 567 -7.33 8.12 26.31
N TYR A 568 -7.07 7.46 25.19
CA TYR A 568 -5.91 7.69 24.35
C TYR A 568 -6.26 7.61 22.86
N ILE A 569 -5.37 8.15 22.03
CA ILE A 569 -5.44 8.00 20.57
C ILE A 569 -4.07 7.62 20.00
N ILE A 570 -4.08 6.76 18.99
CA ILE A 570 -2.91 6.37 18.19
C ILE A 570 -3.11 6.85 16.76
N THR A 571 -2.09 7.48 16.17
CA THR A 571 -2.22 8.31 14.96
C THR A 571 -2.68 7.56 13.71
N ARG A 572 -2.35 6.27 13.56
CA ARG A 572 -2.84 5.48 12.43
C ARG A 572 -4.34 5.13 12.51
N HIS A 573 -4.93 5.19 13.70
CA HIS A 573 -6.38 5.10 13.93
C HIS A 573 -7.04 6.47 14.01
N SER A 574 -6.27 7.56 14.13
CA SER A 574 -6.78 8.91 13.96
C SER A 574 -7.01 9.17 12.47
N LEU A 575 -8.17 8.77 11.94
CA LEU A 575 -8.64 9.39 10.71
C LEU A 575 -8.89 10.87 11.03
N ASN A 576 -8.60 11.76 10.06
CA ASN A 576 -9.18 13.12 10.05
C ASN A 576 -10.73 13.11 10.17
N TYR A 577 -11.38 11.93 10.11
CA TYR A 577 -12.82 11.70 10.14
C TYR A 577 -13.23 10.40 10.85
N VAL A 578 -12.58 10.01 11.96
CA VAL A 578 -13.19 9.04 12.90
C VAL A 578 -14.00 9.86 13.90
N ILE A 579 -15.33 9.76 13.80
CA ILE A 579 -16.16 9.82 14.99
C ILE A 579 -15.91 8.49 15.70
N LEU A 580 -15.39 8.54 16.92
CA LEU A 580 -15.38 7.37 17.79
C LEU A 580 -16.83 6.94 17.95
N GLU A 581 -17.18 5.73 17.52
CA GLU A 581 -18.39 5.04 17.99
C GLU A 581 -18.16 4.70 19.46
N ASN A 582 -18.33 5.73 20.30
CA ASN A 582 -18.51 5.68 21.74
C ASN A 582 -19.13 7.03 22.14
N ASN A 583 -20.40 7.19 21.78
CA ASN A 583 -21.37 8.09 22.38
C ASN A 583 -22.75 7.51 22.16
#